data_AF-A0A953B4P2-F1
#
_entry.id   AF-A0A953B4P2-F1
#
_cell.length_a   1.000
_cell.length_b   1.000
_cell.length_c   1.000
_cell.angle_alpha   90.00
_cell.angle_beta   90.00
_cell.angle_gamma   90.00
#
_symmetry.space_group_name_H-M   'P 1'
#
loop_
_entity.id
_entity.type
_entity.pdbx_description
1 polymer ?
#
loop_
_entity_poly.entity_id
_entity_poly.type
_entity_poly.pdbx_seq_one_letter_code
_entity_poly.pdbx_strand_id
1 'polypeptide(L)'
;VLGYPGHLWTEGFDYNAPNNQLSALMRGAPNWRQIARSLGVRYIFWGQDEKANYQGSTRPWETTATRVASGDWGTIYDLGSLTNDHPR
;
A
#
# COMPACT_ATOMS: atom_id res chain seq x y z
N VAL A 1 -4.41 5.36 9.69
CA VAL A 1 -5.39 5.55 8.59
C VAL A 1 -4.85 6.68 7.73
N LEU A 2 -4.50 6.40 6.48
CA LEU A 2 -4.20 7.45 5.48
C LEU A 2 -5.53 8.16 5.22
N GLY A 3 -5.68 9.32 5.83
CA GLY A 3 -6.90 10.12 5.79
C GLY A 3 -7.17 10.65 4.39
N TYR A 4 -8.46 10.81 4.12
CA TYR A 4 -9.08 11.43 2.96
C TYR A 4 -8.18 12.47 2.22
N PRO A 5 -8.08 12.40 0.88
CA PRO A 5 -7.21 13.25 0.06
C PRO A 5 -7.69 14.71 -0.09
N GLY A 6 -8.51 15.23 0.83
CA GLY A 6 -9.19 16.51 0.68
C GLY A 6 -8.49 17.73 1.28
N HIS A 7 -7.53 17.59 2.20
CA HIS A 7 -7.10 18.72 3.04
C HIS A 7 -5.60 18.78 3.40
N LEU A 8 -4.70 18.26 2.56
CA LEU A 8 -3.24 18.40 2.74
C LEU A 8 -2.58 19.14 1.56
N TRP A 9 -3.29 20.13 1.02
CA TRP A 9 -2.88 20.93 -0.15
C TRP A 9 -2.23 22.25 0.27
N THR A 10 -1.36 22.23 1.28
CA THR A 10 -0.53 23.40 1.66
C THR A 10 0.70 22.89 2.39
N GLU A 11 1.87 23.48 2.14
CA GLU A 11 3.19 23.22 2.75
C GLU A 11 4.27 22.49 1.90
N GLY A 12 4.17 22.50 0.57
CA GLY A 12 5.38 22.52 -0.27
C GLY A 12 6.33 21.31 -0.22
N PHE A 13 5.90 20.16 0.32
CA PHE A 13 6.58 18.89 0.13
C PHE A 13 6.23 18.31 -1.24
N ASP A 14 7.20 17.73 -1.93
CA ASP A 14 7.02 17.10 -3.25
C ASP A 14 6.20 15.80 -3.11
N TYR A 15 4.89 15.96 -2.89
CA TYR A 15 3.92 14.92 -2.57
C TYR A 15 3.62 14.01 -3.77
N ASN A 16 4.02 14.43 -4.97
CA ASN A 16 3.82 13.68 -6.20
C ASN A 16 4.57 12.35 -6.17
N ALA A 17 5.81 12.33 -5.68
CA ALA A 17 6.63 11.13 -5.69
C ALA A 17 6.08 10.02 -4.77
N PRO A 18 5.77 10.27 -3.48
CA PRO A 18 5.17 9.27 -2.61
C PRO A 18 3.77 8.82 -3.08
N ASN A 19 2.96 9.73 -3.62
CA ASN A 19 1.63 9.40 -4.12
C ASN A 19 1.69 8.53 -5.39
N ASN A 20 2.64 8.79 -6.29
CA ASN A 20 2.90 7.95 -7.46
C ASN A 20 3.40 6.57 -7.06
N GLN A 21 4.29 6.49 -6.08
CA GLN A 21 4.75 5.24 -5.49
C GLN A 21 3.59 4.46 -4.86
N LEU A 22 2.75 5.11 -4.05
CA LEU A 22 1.57 4.48 -3.46
C LEU A 22 0.59 3.99 -4.55
N SER A 23 0.35 4.79 -5.59
CA SER A 23 -0.49 4.38 -6.72
C SER A 23 0.09 3.18 -7.47
N ALA A 24 1.42 3.15 -7.67
CA ALA A 24 2.11 2.02 -8.29
C ALA A 24 2.04 0.76 -7.41
N LEU A 25 2.17 0.92 -6.09
CA LEU A 25 1.93 -0.13 -5.11
C LEU A 25 0.50 -0.64 -5.25
N MET A 26 -0.52 0.21 -5.14
CA MET A 26 -1.93 -0.18 -5.19
C MET A 26 -2.36 -0.80 -6.53
N ARG A 27 -1.69 -0.48 -7.64
CA ARG A 27 -1.87 -1.13 -8.96
C ARG A 27 -1.15 -2.47 -9.11
N GLY A 28 -0.31 -2.86 -8.15
CA GLY A 28 0.43 -4.11 -8.20
C GLY A 28 1.63 -4.07 -9.14
N ALA A 29 2.40 -2.97 -9.10
CA ALA A 29 3.67 -2.89 -9.83
C ALA A 29 4.58 -4.10 -9.55
N PRO A 30 5.38 -4.57 -10.51
CA PRO A 30 6.25 -5.74 -10.31
C PRO A 30 7.21 -5.60 -9.11
N ASN A 31 7.63 -4.38 -8.82
CA ASN A 31 8.50 -4.01 -7.72
C ASN A 31 7.74 -3.53 -6.46
N TRP A 32 6.47 -3.90 -6.29
CA TRP A 32 5.62 -3.44 -5.18
C TRP A 32 6.27 -3.63 -3.79
N ARG A 33 7.07 -4.69 -3.57
CA ARG A 33 7.78 -4.90 -2.29
C ARG A 33 8.82 -3.82 -2.00
N GLN A 34 9.55 -3.39 -3.02
CA GLN A 34 10.55 -2.33 -2.88
C GLN A 34 9.84 -0.99 -2.64
N ILE A 35 8.73 -0.75 -3.34
CA ILE A 35 7.89 0.43 -3.16
C ILE A 35 7.31 0.47 -1.75
N ALA A 36 6.72 -0.62 -1.27
CA ALA A 36 6.20 -0.74 0.09
C ALA A 36 7.29 -0.49 1.14
N ARG A 37 8.51 -0.99 0.91
CA ARG A 37 9.67 -0.70 1.77
C ARG A 37 10.06 0.76 1.78
N SER A 38 10.17 1.36 0.59
CA SER A 38 10.49 2.78 0.44
C SER A 38 9.46 3.68 1.11
N LEU A 39 8.19 3.29 1.10
CA LEU A 39 7.09 4.04 1.71
C LEU A 39 6.89 3.73 3.20
N GLY A 40 7.59 2.76 3.77
CA GLY A 40 7.35 2.35 5.15
C GLY A 40 6.03 1.59 5.37
N VAL A 41 5.42 1.05 4.31
CA VAL A 41 4.10 0.40 4.38
C VAL A 41 4.25 -1.03 4.87
N ARG A 42 3.66 -1.31 6.04
CA ARG A 42 3.57 -2.66 6.60
C ARG A 42 2.23 -3.34 6.31
N TYR A 43 1.14 -2.59 6.30
CA TYR A 43 -0.19 -3.14 6.10
C TYR A 43 -0.84 -2.53 4.86
N ILE A 44 -1.46 -3.36 4.03
CA ILE A 44 -2.36 -2.93 2.95
C ILE A 44 -3.78 -3.34 3.30
N PHE A 45 -4.69 -2.38 3.15
CA PHE A 45 -6.11 -2.62 3.17
C PHE A 45 -6.66 -2.72 1.74
N TRP A 46 -7.60 -3.61 1.51
CA TRP A 46 -8.25 -3.82 0.23
C TRP A 46 -9.76 -4.03 0.40
N GLY A 47 -10.54 -2.96 0.21
CA GLY A 47 -11.99 -2.94 0.30
C GLY A 47 -12.69 -2.77 -1.05
N GLN A 48 -13.96 -2.38 -1.02
CA GLN A 48 -14.73 -2.09 -2.25
C GLN A 48 -14.25 -0.81 -2.94
N ASP A 49 -13.91 0.22 -2.18
CA ASP A 49 -13.39 1.48 -2.73
C ASP A 49 -12.05 1.26 -3.43
N GLU A 50 -11.12 0.50 -2.87
CA GLU A 50 -9.86 0.17 -3.53
C GLU A 50 -10.10 -0.63 -4.82
N LYS A 51 -11.06 -1.56 -4.83
CA LYS A 51 -11.44 -2.28 -6.06
C LYS A 51 -12.00 -1.34 -7.12
N ALA A 52 -12.81 -0.35 -6.74
CA ALA A 52 -13.39 0.62 -7.67
C ALA A 52 -12.34 1.59 -8.21
N ASN A 53 -11.40 2.05 -7.37
CA ASN A 53 -10.36 3.00 -7.73
C ASN A 53 -9.17 2.35 -8.47
N TYR A 54 -8.92 1.06 -8.23
CA TYR A 54 -7.77 0.31 -8.77
C TYR A 54 -8.21 -0.98 -9.49
N GLN A 55 -9.21 -0.89 -10.37
CA GLN A 55 -9.77 -2.04 -11.11
C GLN A 55 -8.72 -2.85 -11.90
N GLY A 56 -7.65 -2.19 -12.37
CA GLY A 56 -6.54 -2.81 -13.09
C GLY A 56 -5.44 -3.41 -12.20
N SER A 57 -5.64 -3.49 -10.88
CA SER A 57 -4.60 -3.96 -9.97
C SER A 57 -4.38 -5.48 -10.05
N THR A 58 -3.13 -5.88 -10.21
CA THR A 58 -2.71 -7.29 -10.20
C THR A 58 -2.65 -7.89 -8.79
N ARG A 59 -2.67 -7.05 -7.74
CA ARG A 59 -2.69 -7.44 -6.31
C ARG A 59 -1.71 -8.56 -5.95
N PRO A 60 -0.41 -8.43 -6.27
CA PRO A 60 0.58 -9.50 -6.06
C PRO A 60 0.83 -9.84 -4.58
N TRP A 61 0.46 -8.96 -3.65
CA TRP A 61 0.48 -9.25 -2.22
C TRP A 61 -0.65 -10.18 -1.79
N GLU A 62 -1.76 -10.29 -2.51
CA GLU A 62 -2.88 -11.17 -2.13
C GLU A 62 -2.46 -12.65 -2.06
N THR A 63 -1.50 -13.06 -2.90
CA THR A 63 -0.97 -14.43 -2.95
C THR A 63 0.29 -14.63 -2.11
N THR A 64 1.01 -13.56 -1.77
CA THR A 64 2.34 -13.66 -1.14
C THR A 64 2.42 -13.07 0.27
N ALA A 65 1.48 -12.22 0.66
CA ALA A 65 1.42 -11.57 1.96
C ALA A 65 0.46 -12.31 2.90
N THR A 66 0.69 -12.17 4.20
CA THR A 66 -0.17 -12.81 5.19
C THR A 66 -1.47 -12.03 5.33
N ARG A 67 -2.61 -12.69 5.13
CA ARG A 67 -3.92 -12.11 5.43
C ARG A 67 -4.10 -12.08 6.95
N VAL A 68 -4.17 -10.88 7.53
CA VAL A 68 -4.31 -10.70 8.98
C VAL A 68 -5.77 -10.55 9.43
N ALA A 69 -6.63 -10.01 8.56
CA ALA A 69 -8.05 -9.87 8.83
C ALA A 69 -8.84 -9.80 7.52
N SER A 70 -10.08 -10.27 7.52
CA SER A 70 -11.01 -10.18 6.39
C SER A 70 -12.46 -10.14 6.88
N GLY A 71 -13.29 -9.35 6.22
CA GLY A 71 -14.74 -9.31 6.42
C GLY A 71 -15.45 -8.59 5.27
N ASP A 72 -16.74 -8.32 5.42
CA ASP A 72 -17.56 -7.62 4.40
C ASP A 72 -17.03 -6.22 4.06
N TRP A 73 -16.31 -5.62 5.01
CA TRP A 73 -15.64 -4.33 4.87
C TRP A 73 -14.32 -4.40 4.08
N GLY A 74 -13.73 -5.58 3.85
CA GLY A 74 -12.48 -5.75 3.09
C GLY A 74 -11.47 -6.67 3.75
N THR A 75 -10.24 -6.67 3.22
CA THR A 75 -9.14 -7.54 3.67
C THR A 75 -7.90 -6.73 4.01
N ILE A 76 -7.24 -7.07 5.12
CA ILE A 76 -5.95 -6.50 5.50
C ILE A 76 -4.86 -7.55 5.28
N TYR A 77 -3.79 -7.14 4.60
CA TYR A 77 -2.60 -7.92 4.33
C TYR A 77 -1.41 -7.31 5.07
N ASP A 78 -0.65 -8.14 5.80
CA ASP A 78 0.66 -7.78 6.34
C ASP A 78 1.72 -8.08 5.28
N LEU A 79 2.37 -7.03 4.78
CA LEU A 79 3.43 -7.11 3.78
C LEU A 79 4.77 -7.59 4.38
N GLY A 80 4.79 -7.91 5.67
CA GLY A 80 5.97 -8.30 6.42
C GLY A 80 6.68 -7.08 7.02
N SER A 81 7.50 -7.34 8.04
CA SER A 81 8.29 -6.28 8.63
C SER A 81 9.37 -5.81 7.66
N LEU A 82 9.55 -4.49 7.63
CA LEU A 82 10.64 -3.78 7.00
C LEU A 82 11.96 -4.00 7.74
N THR A 83 12.18 -5.20 8.28
CA THR A 83 13.43 -5.48 8.98
C THR A 83 14.53 -5.36 7.94
N ASN A 84 15.22 -4.23 7.98
CA ASN A 84 16.62 -4.18 7.58
C ASN A 84 17.25 -5.39 8.26
N ASP A 85 17.67 -6.33 7.43
CA ASP A 85 18.55 -7.43 7.79
C ASP A 85 19.85 -6.77 8.28
N HIS A 86 19.86 -6.31 9.53
CA HIS A 86 21.08 -6.03 10.26
C HIS A 86 21.39 -7.33 11.00
N PRO A 87 22.41 -8.11 10.56
CA PRO A 87 22.86 -9.26 11.32
C PRO A 87 23.36 -8.79 12.69
N ARG A 88 22.94 -9.49 13.74
CA ARG A 88 23.47 -9.35 15.09
C ARG A 88 24.90 -9.89 15.16
#